data_AF-A0A971A1F7-F1
#
_entry.id   AF-A0A971A1F7-F1
#
_cell.length_a   1.000
_cell.length_b   1.000
_cell.length_c   1.000
_cell.angle_alpha   90.00
_cell.angle_beta   90.00
_cell.angle_gamma   90.00
#
_symmetry.space_group_name_H-M   'P 1'
#
loop_
_entity.id
_entity.type
_entity.pdbx_description
1 polymer ?
#
loop_
_entity_poly.entity_id
_entity_poly.type
_entity_poly.pdbx_seq_one_letter_code
_entity_poly.pdbx_strand_id
1 'polypeptide(L)'
;MENPLYALIHDPSNRDGFLLAGAGGERWGGVVRRVDLERARNAYPHLSVEASLTACGIRVRAPRAEELPFQFDELLRQAWQADSDGDWSVAARLCEHLADRHCNELWMRSMAADAHFRAGNDGQAARLCRQVNQVRPTVETLLLEAKVHRRKHEFQTAIRLLQQAEWGLQDRLPAPARTPMACSQD
;
A
#
# COMPACT_ATOMS: atom_id res chain seq x y z
N MET A 1 12.06 11.94 15.13
CA MET A 1 12.95 10.83 15.55
C MET A 1 12.38 9.48 15.14
N GLU A 2 11.06 9.28 15.31
CA GLU A 2 10.35 8.04 14.98
C GLU A 2 10.58 7.54 13.55
N ASN A 3 10.46 8.43 12.56
CA ASN A 3 10.64 8.11 11.13
C ASN A 3 12.02 7.47 10.80
N PRO A 4 13.17 8.11 11.09
CA PRO A 4 14.49 7.50 10.88
C PRO A 4 14.74 6.22 11.67
N LEU A 5 14.15 6.08 12.85
CA LEU A 5 14.30 4.87 13.67
C LEU A 5 13.53 3.70 13.06
N TYR A 6 12.28 3.93 12.63
CA TYR A 6 11.48 2.94 11.94
C TYR A 6 12.18 2.45 10.66
N ALA A 7 12.67 3.39 9.84
CA ALA A 7 13.44 3.07 8.63
C ALA A 7 14.69 2.22 8.95
N LEU A 8 15.42 2.52 10.03
CA LEU A 8 16.59 1.74 10.44
C LEU A 8 16.25 0.31 10.90
N ILE A 9 15.11 0.15 11.59
CA ILE A 9 14.63 -1.16 12.07
C ILE A 9 14.20 -2.04 10.90
N HIS A 10 13.58 -1.44 9.89
CA HIS A 10 13.02 -2.14 8.73
C HIS A 10 13.92 -2.14 7.49
N ASP A 11 15.14 -1.58 7.55
CA ASP A 11 16.12 -1.62 6.47
C ASP A 11 16.71 -3.03 6.31
N PRO A 12 16.48 -3.71 5.17
CA PRO A 12 17.01 -5.04 4.92
C PRO A 12 18.51 -5.03 4.59
N SER A 13 19.06 -3.89 4.18
CA SER A 13 20.46 -3.80 3.73
C SER A 13 21.47 -3.80 4.87
N ASN A 14 21.04 -3.46 6.09
CA ASN A 14 21.88 -3.27 7.29
C ASN A 14 23.09 -2.34 7.05
N ARG A 15 23.07 -1.52 5.99
CA ARG A 15 24.20 -0.67 5.58
C ARG A 15 23.80 0.79 5.43
N ASP A 16 22.55 1.11 5.72
CA ASP A 16 22.06 2.47 5.67
C ASP A 16 21.90 3.04 7.10
N GLY A 17 22.17 4.34 7.22
CA GLY A 17 21.84 5.16 8.37
C GLY A 17 20.86 6.24 7.94
N PHE A 18 20.05 6.75 8.87
CA PHE A 18 18.96 7.66 8.52
C PHE A 18 19.08 9.02 9.21
N LEU A 19 19.05 10.10 8.44
CA LEU A 19 19.14 11.47 8.97
C LEU A 19 17.89 11.85 9.78
N LEU A 20 18.09 12.59 10.86
CA LEU A 20 17.00 13.22 11.62
C LEU A 20 16.43 14.41 10.84
N ALA A 21 15.13 14.68 11.02
CA ALA A 21 14.49 15.86 10.43
C ALA A 21 15.19 17.13 10.91
N GLY A 22 15.58 17.99 9.96
CA GLY A 22 16.35 19.21 10.24
C GLY A 22 17.88 19.02 10.32
N ALA A 23 18.39 17.80 10.08
CA ALA A 23 19.83 17.60 9.88
C ALA A 23 20.24 18.13 8.50
N GLY A 24 21.23 19.02 8.48
CA GLY A 24 21.74 19.67 7.26
C GLY A 24 22.70 20.82 7.58
N GLY A 25 23.69 21.03 6.73
CA GLY A 25 24.69 22.09 6.89
C GLY A 25 25.57 21.89 8.13
N GLU A 26 25.42 22.75 9.13
CA GLU A 26 26.25 22.78 10.36
C GLU A 26 25.78 21.81 11.45
N ARG A 27 24.60 21.19 11.31
CA ARG A 27 24.03 20.28 12.31
C ARG A 27 23.83 18.90 11.72
N TRP A 28 24.66 17.97 12.16
CA TRP A 28 24.52 16.57 11.83
C TRP A 28 23.73 15.84 12.93
N GLY A 29 22.74 15.05 12.51
CA GLY A 29 21.97 14.19 13.40
C GLY A 29 21.39 13.03 12.60
N GLY A 30 21.60 11.81 13.08
CA GLY A 30 21.14 10.60 12.40
C GLY A 30 20.97 9.43 13.35
N VAL A 31 20.20 8.44 12.91
CA VAL A 31 19.98 7.16 13.57
C VAL A 31 20.78 6.11 12.81
N VAL A 32 21.68 5.44 13.53
CA VAL A 32 22.54 4.38 13.01
C VAL A 32 22.60 3.24 14.03
N ARG A 33 23.03 2.06 13.60
CA ARG A 33 23.25 0.95 14.52
C ARG A 33 24.47 1.23 15.38
N ARG A 34 24.37 0.88 16.67
CA ARG A 34 25.44 1.06 17.64
C ARG A 34 26.75 0.40 17.19
N VAL A 35 26.68 -0.84 16.70
CA VAL A 35 27.86 -1.61 16.28
C VAL A 35 28.60 -0.93 15.13
N ASP A 36 27.86 -0.38 14.16
CA ASP A 36 28.44 0.30 13.01
C ASP A 36 29.08 1.64 13.40
N LEU A 37 28.44 2.38 14.31
CA LEU A 37 29.00 3.61 14.87
C LEU A 37 30.28 3.34 15.65
N GLU A 38 30.28 2.36 16.56
CA GLU A 38 31.46 1.98 17.35
C GLU A 38 32.61 1.56 16.44
N ARG A 39 32.34 0.73 15.43
CA ARG A 39 33.32 0.33 14.42
C ARG A 39 33.89 1.53 13.67
N ALA A 40 33.05 2.43 13.20
CA ALA A 40 33.46 3.63 12.47
C ALA A 40 34.32 4.57 13.32
N ARG A 41 33.92 4.80 14.58
CA ARG A 41 34.66 5.67 15.51
C ARG A 41 36.01 5.09 15.92
N ASN A 42 36.11 3.77 16.03
CA ASN A 42 37.38 3.10 16.34
C ASN A 42 38.33 3.07 15.13
N ALA A 43 37.81 2.85 13.91
CA ALA A 43 38.62 2.78 12.70
C ALA A 43 39.09 4.17 12.22
N TYR A 44 38.26 5.20 12.37
CA TYR A 44 38.51 6.54 11.84
C TYR A 44 38.26 7.65 12.87
N PRO A 45 39.00 7.67 14.00
CA PRO A 45 38.75 8.60 15.10
C PRO A 45 38.96 10.07 14.73
N HIS A 46 39.83 10.34 13.76
CA HIS A 46 40.20 11.68 13.29
C HIS A 46 39.20 12.29 12.29
N LEU A 47 38.28 11.48 11.74
CA LEU A 47 37.24 11.95 10.83
C LEU A 47 36.01 12.45 11.62
N SER A 48 35.19 13.27 10.96
CA SER A 48 33.83 13.56 11.45
C SER A 48 33.01 12.28 11.56
N VAL A 49 31.91 12.30 12.33
CA VAL A 49 31.06 11.11 12.51
C VAL A 49 30.54 10.61 11.16
N GLU A 50 30.01 11.50 10.33
CA GLU A 50 29.52 11.18 8.99
C GLU A 50 30.61 10.61 8.07
N ALA A 51 31.79 11.23 8.05
CA ALA A 51 32.91 10.76 7.23
C ALA A 51 33.43 9.40 7.72
N SER A 52 33.45 9.16 9.04
CA SER A 52 33.85 7.85 9.60
C SER A 52 32.86 6.74 9.24
N LEU A 53 31.55 7.02 9.26
CA LEU A 53 30.51 6.09 8.83
C LEU A 53 30.63 5.77 7.33
N THR A 54 30.83 6.81 6.53
CA THR A 54 31.02 6.68 5.07
C THR A 54 32.26 5.84 4.74
N ALA A 55 33.38 6.06 5.45
CA ALA A 55 34.61 5.28 5.28
C ALA A 55 34.47 3.81 5.73
N CYS A 56 33.47 3.48 6.55
CA CYS A 56 33.07 2.11 6.89
C CYS A 56 32.02 1.53 5.93
N GLY A 57 31.62 2.27 4.89
CA GLY A 57 30.62 1.83 3.90
C GLY A 57 29.17 1.98 4.36
N ILE A 58 28.91 2.75 5.42
CA ILE A 58 27.56 3.08 5.88
C ILE A 58 27.09 4.35 5.18
N ARG A 59 25.97 4.26 4.46
CA ARG A 59 25.39 5.41 3.75
C ARG A 59 24.34 6.08 4.61
N VAL A 60 24.59 7.33 5.00
CA VAL A 60 23.64 8.11 5.79
C VAL A 60 22.78 8.97 4.86
N ARG A 61 21.45 8.78 4.86
CA ARG A 61 20.51 9.48 3.97
C ARG A 61 19.18 9.78 4.66
N ALA A 62 18.33 10.61 4.05
CA ALA A 62 16.95 10.73 4.52
C ALA A 62 16.15 9.43 4.23
N PRO A 63 15.22 9.02 5.12
CA PRO A 63 14.25 7.99 4.80
C PRO A 63 13.43 8.39 3.56
N ARG A 64 13.14 7.42 2.70
CA ARG A 64 12.16 7.58 1.62
C ARG A 64 10.75 7.49 2.18
N ALA A 65 9.76 7.97 1.44
CA ALA A 65 8.36 7.95 1.87
C ALA A 65 7.91 6.52 2.23
N GLU A 66 8.31 5.53 1.43
CA GLU A 66 7.95 4.12 1.60
C GLU A 66 8.57 3.48 2.86
N GLU A 67 9.62 4.09 3.41
CA GLU A 67 10.35 3.63 4.60
C GLU A 67 9.82 4.28 5.89
N LEU A 68 8.78 5.11 5.79
CA LEU A 68 8.17 5.78 6.92
C LEU A 68 7.11 4.89 7.59
N PRO A 69 6.88 5.05 8.90
CA PRO A 69 5.76 4.39 9.56
C PRO A 69 4.42 4.99 9.08
N PHE A 70 3.33 4.22 9.24
CA PHE A 70 1.96 4.66 8.98
C PHE A 70 1.65 5.14 7.55
N GLN A 71 2.46 4.75 6.55
CA GLN A 71 2.19 5.09 5.15
C GLN A 71 0.83 4.56 4.68
N PHE A 72 0.43 3.38 5.15
CA PHE A 72 -0.89 2.83 4.85
C PHE A 72 -2.01 3.77 5.31
N ASP A 73 -1.99 4.19 6.58
CA ASP A 73 -3.04 5.04 7.17
C ASP A 73 -3.09 6.41 6.49
N GLU A 74 -1.93 7.00 6.18
CA GLU A 74 -1.87 8.30 5.53
C GLU A 74 -2.37 8.26 4.08
N LEU A 75 -1.96 7.24 3.31
CA LEU A 75 -2.46 7.04 1.94
C LEU A 75 -3.95 6.69 1.93
N LEU A 76 -4.42 5.91 2.90
CA LEU A 76 -5.85 5.59 3.04
C LEU A 76 -6.67 6.84 3.35
N ARG A 77 -6.18 7.69 4.26
CA ARG A 77 -6.79 8.99 4.56
C ARG A 77 -6.87 9.88 3.31
N GLN A 78 -5.81 9.91 2.50
CA GLN A 78 -5.81 10.64 1.22
C GLN A 78 -6.81 10.05 0.21
N ALA A 79 -6.93 8.71 0.15
CA ALA A 79 -7.92 8.06 -0.72
C ALA A 79 -9.35 8.42 -0.32
N TRP A 80 -9.67 8.43 0.98
CA TRP A 80 -10.98 8.85 1.49
C TRP A 80 -11.28 10.33 1.23
N GLN A 81 -10.27 11.19 1.38
CA GLN A 81 -10.41 12.60 1.06
C GLN A 81 -10.74 12.79 -0.43
N ALA A 82 -9.96 12.16 -1.33
CA ALA A 82 -10.22 12.21 -2.76
C ALA A 82 -11.61 11.67 -3.14
N ASP A 83 -12.06 10.58 -2.50
CA ASP A 83 -13.41 10.05 -2.74
C ASP A 83 -14.52 11.03 -2.34
N SER A 84 -14.34 11.69 -1.19
CA SER A 84 -15.26 12.70 -0.65
C SER A 84 -15.31 13.96 -1.51
N ASP A 85 -14.17 14.34 -2.08
CA ASP A 85 -14.04 15.50 -2.97
C ASP A 85 -14.56 15.22 -4.39
N GLY A 86 -14.92 13.96 -4.70
CA GLY A 86 -15.38 13.55 -6.02
C GLY A 86 -14.28 13.18 -7.00
N ASP A 87 -13.01 13.21 -6.56
CA ASP A 87 -11.82 12.85 -7.33
C ASP A 87 -11.62 11.32 -7.38
N TRP A 88 -12.64 10.60 -7.87
CA TRP A 88 -12.69 9.13 -7.84
C TRP A 88 -11.55 8.47 -8.62
N SER A 89 -11.02 9.13 -9.66
CA SER A 89 -9.84 8.64 -10.37
C SER A 89 -8.58 8.65 -9.50
N VAL A 90 -8.44 9.63 -8.60
CA VAL A 90 -7.33 9.70 -7.65
C VAL A 90 -7.52 8.65 -6.56
N ALA A 91 -8.73 8.57 -5.98
CA ALA A 91 -9.07 7.59 -4.96
C ALA A 91 -8.81 6.15 -5.45
N ALA A 92 -9.21 5.82 -6.69
CA ALA A 92 -8.97 4.53 -7.30
C ALA A 92 -7.48 4.18 -7.38
N ARG A 93 -6.63 5.11 -7.85
CA ARG A 93 -5.18 4.89 -7.96
C ARG A 93 -4.51 4.68 -6.60
N LEU A 94 -4.90 5.44 -5.58
CA LEU A 94 -4.37 5.29 -4.22
C LEU A 94 -4.75 3.93 -3.64
N CYS A 95 -6.00 3.50 -3.82
CA CYS A 95 -6.45 2.18 -3.38
C CYS A 95 -5.75 1.03 -4.13
N GLU A 96 -5.51 1.13 -5.45
CA GLU A 96 -4.71 0.13 -6.18
C GLU A 96 -3.27 0.08 -5.65
N HIS A 97 -2.65 1.24 -5.42
CA HIS A 97 -1.30 1.30 -4.85
C HIS A 97 -1.23 0.66 -3.45
N LEU A 98 -2.22 0.94 -2.60
CA LEU A 98 -2.35 0.34 -1.27
C LEU A 98 -2.54 -1.17 -1.34
N ALA A 99 -3.32 -1.66 -2.31
CA ALA A 99 -3.52 -3.09 -2.53
C ALA A 99 -2.19 -3.78 -2.85
N ASP A 100 -1.39 -3.21 -3.75
CA ASP A 100 -0.17 -3.85 -4.23
C ASP A 100 0.96 -3.84 -3.18
N ARG A 101 0.93 -2.90 -2.23
CA ARG A 101 2.03 -2.68 -1.26
C ARG A 101 1.74 -3.19 0.15
N HIS A 102 0.47 -3.30 0.54
CA HIS A 102 0.09 -3.68 1.90
C HIS A 102 -0.92 -4.80 1.79
N CYS A 103 -0.60 -6.00 2.32
CA CYS A 103 -1.31 -7.30 2.27
C CYS A 103 -2.83 -7.29 2.65
N ASN A 104 -3.60 -6.37 2.09
CA ASN A 104 -4.99 -6.05 2.34
C ASN A 104 -5.71 -5.87 0.98
N GLU A 105 -5.28 -6.68 0.01
CA GLU A 105 -5.65 -6.59 -1.40
C GLU A 105 -7.15 -6.70 -1.62
N LEU A 106 -7.85 -7.60 -0.91
CA LEU A 106 -9.28 -7.81 -1.10
C LEU A 106 -10.08 -6.55 -0.80
N TRP A 107 -9.77 -5.88 0.33
CA TRP A 107 -10.47 -4.66 0.71
C TRP A 107 -10.07 -3.49 -0.19
N MET A 108 -8.77 -3.28 -0.39
CA MET A 108 -8.27 -2.18 -1.22
C MET A 108 -8.72 -2.28 -2.68
N ARG A 109 -8.74 -3.48 -3.28
CA ARG A 109 -9.25 -3.67 -4.65
C ARG A 109 -10.77 -3.50 -4.74
N SER A 110 -11.52 -3.83 -3.69
CA SER A 110 -12.96 -3.56 -3.64
C SER A 110 -13.23 -2.05 -3.63
N MET A 111 -12.49 -1.30 -2.81
CA MET A 111 -12.57 0.16 -2.78
C MET A 111 -12.13 0.79 -4.11
N ALA A 112 -11.04 0.31 -4.71
CA ALA A 112 -10.58 0.77 -6.01
C ALA A 112 -11.63 0.51 -7.11
N ALA A 113 -12.31 -0.64 -7.08
CA ALA A 113 -13.36 -0.98 -8.04
C ALA A 113 -14.54 0.00 -7.96
N ASP A 114 -14.99 0.34 -6.75
CA ASP A 114 -16.08 1.29 -6.54
C ASP A 114 -15.70 2.70 -7.04
N ALA A 115 -14.51 3.17 -6.69
CA ALA A 115 -14.00 4.44 -7.16
C ALA A 115 -13.88 4.48 -8.70
N HIS A 116 -13.37 3.41 -9.34
CA HIS A 116 -13.36 3.31 -10.81
C HIS A 116 -14.75 3.36 -11.42
N PHE A 117 -15.73 2.69 -10.82
CA PHE A 117 -17.11 2.69 -11.31
C PHE A 117 -17.74 4.09 -11.23
N ARG A 118 -17.48 4.82 -10.14
CA ARG A 118 -17.92 6.22 -9.95
C ARG A 118 -17.23 7.15 -10.95
N ALA A 119 -15.95 6.93 -11.23
CA ALA A 119 -15.18 7.62 -12.26
C ALA A 119 -15.64 7.31 -13.71
N GLY A 120 -16.54 6.34 -13.92
CA GLY A 120 -16.97 5.89 -15.25
C GLY A 120 -16.01 4.90 -15.92
N ASN A 121 -14.97 4.46 -15.22
CA ASN A 121 -14.01 3.46 -15.68
C ASN A 121 -14.55 2.03 -15.51
N ASP A 122 -15.69 1.74 -16.14
CA ASP A 122 -16.40 0.46 -16.03
C ASP A 122 -15.53 -0.77 -16.36
N GLY A 123 -14.55 -0.63 -17.26
CA GLY A 123 -13.60 -1.69 -17.60
C GLY A 123 -12.72 -2.11 -16.41
N GLN A 124 -12.15 -1.13 -15.70
CA GLN A 124 -11.29 -1.39 -14.53
C GLN A 124 -12.12 -1.88 -13.34
N ALA A 125 -13.29 -1.28 -13.11
CA ALA A 125 -14.22 -1.72 -12.06
C ALA A 125 -14.58 -3.21 -12.22
N ALA A 126 -15.02 -3.64 -13.41
CA ALA A 126 -15.33 -5.06 -13.65
C ALA A 126 -14.10 -5.99 -13.54
N ARG A 127 -12.91 -5.52 -13.91
CA ARG A 127 -11.68 -6.33 -13.73
C ARG A 127 -11.42 -6.57 -12.25
N LEU A 128 -11.43 -5.51 -11.43
CA LEU A 128 -11.14 -5.59 -10.00
C LEU A 128 -12.21 -6.38 -9.25
N CYS A 129 -13.51 -6.14 -9.52
CA CYS A 129 -14.59 -6.93 -8.93
C CYS A 129 -14.43 -8.42 -9.22
N ARG A 130 -14.12 -8.80 -10.48
CA ARG A 130 -13.89 -10.21 -10.84
C ARG A 130 -12.72 -10.82 -10.08
N GLN A 131 -11.61 -10.10 -9.93
CA GLN A 131 -10.46 -10.58 -9.16
C GLN A 131 -10.84 -10.85 -7.70
N VAL A 132 -11.57 -9.93 -7.06
CA VAL A 132 -12.04 -10.11 -5.68
C VAL A 132 -13.02 -11.29 -5.61
N ASN A 133 -14.02 -11.34 -6.51
CA ASN A 133 -15.06 -12.36 -6.53
C ASN A 133 -14.52 -13.78 -6.82
N GLN A 134 -13.40 -13.91 -7.51
CA GLN A 134 -12.71 -15.20 -7.72
C GLN A 134 -12.10 -15.77 -6.44
N VAL A 135 -11.67 -14.89 -5.52
CA VAL A 135 -10.99 -15.29 -4.28
C VAL A 135 -12.01 -15.39 -3.15
N ARG A 136 -12.74 -14.29 -2.92
CA ARG A 136 -13.77 -14.19 -1.91
C ARG A 136 -14.87 -13.24 -2.38
N PRO A 137 -15.97 -13.76 -2.94
CA PRO A 137 -17.10 -12.92 -3.31
C PRO A 137 -17.74 -12.28 -2.08
N THR A 138 -18.07 -10.99 -2.19
CA THR A 138 -18.91 -10.28 -1.22
C THR A 138 -20.16 -9.76 -1.91
N VAL A 139 -21.21 -9.49 -1.13
CA VAL A 139 -22.45 -8.91 -1.67
C VAL A 139 -22.14 -7.60 -2.42
N GLU A 140 -21.30 -6.74 -1.84
CA GLU A 140 -20.93 -5.45 -2.41
C GLU A 140 -20.23 -5.57 -3.78
N THR A 141 -19.22 -6.43 -3.89
CA THR A 141 -18.46 -6.60 -5.13
C THR A 141 -19.28 -7.29 -6.22
N LEU A 142 -20.17 -8.22 -5.86
CA LEU A 142 -21.12 -8.83 -6.79
C LEU A 142 -22.16 -7.81 -7.32
N LEU A 143 -22.70 -6.97 -6.43
CA LEU A 143 -23.63 -5.90 -6.82
C LEU A 143 -22.96 -4.87 -7.73
N LEU A 144 -21.72 -4.48 -7.42
CA LEU A 144 -20.95 -3.55 -8.24
C LEU A 144 -20.64 -4.11 -9.62
N GLU A 145 -20.18 -5.36 -9.70
CA GLU A 145 -19.95 -6.04 -10.98
C GLU A 145 -21.25 -6.13 -11.81
N ALA A 146 -22.38 -6.46 -11.17
CA ALA A 146 -23.68 -6.49 -11.83
C ALA A 146 -24.09 -5.11 -12.38
N LYS A 147 -23.84 -4.02 -11.63
CA LYS A 147 -24.10 -2.64 -12.09
C LYS A 147 -23.27 -2.31 -13.34
N VAL A 148 -22.00 -2.73 -13.38
CA VAL A 148 -21.15 -2.56 -14.56
C VAL A 148 -21.69 -3.33 -15.76
N HIS A 149 -22.03 -4.61 -15.61
CA HIS A 149 -22.61 -5.41 -16.70
C HIS A 149 -23.94 -4.85 -17.19
N ARG A 150 -24.76 -4.30 -16.29
CA ARG A 150 -26.00 -3.60 -16.64
C ARG A 150 -25.74 -2.37 -17.51
N ARG A 151 -24.73 -1.54 -17.20
CA ARG A 151 -24.33 -0.38 -18.03
C ARG A 151 -23.92 -0.80 -19.44
N LYS A 152 -23.32 -1.99 -19.58
CA LYS A 152 -22.90 -2.58 -20.85
C LYS A 152 -24.00 -3.37 -21.59
N HIS A 153 -25.23 -3.38 -21.08
CA HIS A 153 -26.34 -4.19 -21.60
C HIS A 153 -26.09 -5.71 -21.58
N GLU A 154 -25.17 -6.18 -20.74
CA GLU A 154 -24.87 -7.61 -20.54
C GLU A 154 -25.79 -8.20 -19.47
N PHE A 155 -27.09 -8.18 -19.74
CA PHE A 155 -28.12 -8.45 -18.73
C PHE A 155 -28.05 -9.85 -18.12
N GLN A 156 -27.70 -10.86 -18.92
CA GLN A 156 -27.60 -12.24 -18.42
C GLN A 156 -26.52 -12.38 -17.33
N THR A 157 -25.36 -11.76 -17.55
CA THR A 157 -24.27 -11.74 -16.57
C THR A 157 -24.68 -10.97 -15.31
N ALA A 158 -25.33 -9.81 -15.48
CA ALA A 158 -25.81 -9.00 -14.37
C ALA A 158 -26.83 -9.77 -13.50
N ILE A 159 -27.80 -10.44 -14.10
CA ILE A 159 -28.81 -11.24 -13.38
C ILE A 159 -28.13 -12.34 -12.55
N ARG A 160 -27.19 -13.08 -13.14
CA ARG A 160 -26.45 -14.14 -12.44
C ARG A 160 -25.68 -13.60 -11.23
N LEU A 161 -25.02 -12.45 -11.37
CA LEU A 161 -24.28 -11.81 -10.29
C LEU A 161 -25.23 -11.34 -9.16
N LEU A 162 -26.41 -10.82 -9.51
CA LEU A 162 -27.43 -10.43 -8.53
C LEU A 162 -27.98 -11.64 -7.75
N GLN A 163 -28.21 -12.76 -8.43
CA GLN A 163 -28.62 -14.01 -7.77
C GLN A 163 -27.54 -14.51 -6.79
N GLN A 164 -26.26 -14.41 -7.16
CA GLN A 164 -25.16 -14.73 -6.24
C GLN A 164 -25.11 -13.77 -5.04
N ALA A 165 -25.35 -12.47 -5.26
CA ALA A 165 -25.42 -11.50 -4.17
C ALA A 165 -26.58 -11.81 -3.21
N GLU A 166 -27.73 -12.23 -3.74
CA GLU A 166 -28.88 -12.68 -2.95
C GLU A 166 -28.54 -13.92 -2.11
N TRP A 167 -27.83 -14.91 -2.68
CA TRP A 167 -27.34 -16.06 -1.90
C TRP A 167 -26.39 -15.63 -0.78
N GLY A 168 -25.59 -14.58 -0.98
CA GLY A 168 -24.73 -14.00 0.05
C GLY A 168 -25.50 -13.44 1.24
N LEU A 169 -26.65 -12.80 1.01
CA LEU A 169 -27.54 -12.33 2.07
C LEU A 169 -28.21 -13.47 2.87
N GLN A 170 -28.18 -14.69 2.31
CA GLN A 170 -28.73 -15.90 2.94
C GLN A 170 -27.62 -16.76 3.57
N ASP A 171 -26.38 -16.28 3.64
CA ASP A 171 -25.19 -17.04 4.07
C ASP A 171 -24.95 -18.32 3.26
N ARG A 172 -25.30 -18.30 1.97
CA ARG A 172 -25.18 -19.43 1.03
C ARG A 172 -24.05 -19.27 0.01
N LEU A 173 -23.18 -18.27 0.17
CA LEU A 173 -22.04 -18.13 -0.73
C LEU A 173 -21.06 -19.31 -0.55
N PRO A 174 -20.48 -19.81 -1.66
CA PRO A 174 -19.47 -20.85 -1.57
C PRO A 174 -18.28 -20.37 -0.75
N ALA A 175 -17.67 -21.30 -0.01
CA ALA A 175 -16.47 -21.01 0.76
C ALA A 175 -15.37 -20.46 -0.17
N PRO A 176 -14.60 -19.45 0.28
CA PRO A 176 -13.57 -18.83 -0.55
C PRO A 176 -12.54 -19.87 -1.00
N ALA A 177 -12.06 -19.73 -2.23
CA ALA A 177 -10.94 -20.54 -2.71
C ALA A 177 -9.74 -20.25 -1.80
N ARG A 178 -9.06 -21.30 -1.30
CA ARG A 178 -7.90 -21.16 -0.40
C ARG A 178 -6.65 -20.60 -1.09
N THR A 179 -6.76 -20.10 -2.32
CA THR A 179 -5.64 -19.54 -3.06
C THR A 179 -5.43 -18.09 -2.62
N PRO A 180 -4.34 -17.78 -1.90
CA PRO A 180 -4.06 -16.40 -1.53
C PRO A 180 -3.83 -15.56 -2.80
N MET A 181 -4.34 -14.34 -2.80
CA MET A 181 -3.85 -13.34 -3.77
C MET A 181 -2.39 -13.08 -3.43
N ALA A 182 -1.51 -13.25 -4.42
CA ALA A 182 -0.09 -13.09 -4.22
C ALA A 182 0.21 -11.60 -4.00
N CYS A 183 0.65 -11.25 -2.79
CA CYS A 183 1.21 -9.93 -2.51
C CYS A 183 2.59 -9.86 -3.16
N SER A 184 2.79 -8.87 -4.04
CA SER A 184 4.10 -8.58 -4.62
C SER A 184 5.03 -8.12 -3.50
N GLN A 185 5.90 -9.02 -3.04
CA GLN A 185 7.00 -8.66 -2.15
C GLN A 185 8.18 -8.19 -3.01
N ASP A 186 8.12 -6.94 -3.45
CA ASP A 186 9.27 -6.22 -4.04
C ASP A 186 9.86 -5.22 -3.04
#